data_AF-A0A4Q1T0K1-F1
#
_entry.id   AF-A0A4Q1T0K1-F1
#
_cell.length_a   1.000
_cell.length_b   1.000
_cell.length_c   1.000
_cell.angle_alpha   90.00
_cell.angle_beta   90.00
_cell.angle_gamma   90.00
#
_symmetry.space_group_name_H-M   'P 1'
#
loop_
_entity.id
_entity.type
_entity.pdbx_description
1 polymer ?
#
loop_
_entity_poly.entity_id
_entity_poly.type
_entity_poly.pdbx_seq_one_letter_code
_entity_poly.pdbx_strand_id
1 'polypeptide(L)'
;MDLDLIKSLKPIGDGTFDKEPFEEYKKRAAPLLPNFPECALKNWIYRHYADIDNYSFLGFEKMHFKEELWSKDDIYNYIKSFYPDLIDSLGYQIYARHDKSWLQKYMLKHKTWNAPIIVYQNTSHPDIGKPYHL
;
A
#
# COMPACT_ATOMS: atom_id res chain seq x y z
N MET A 1 3.82 -11.09 -17.31
CA MET A 1 4.34 -10.73 -15.98
C MET A 1 5.27 -11.84 -15.56
N ASP A 2 6.44 -11.49 -15.04
CA ASP A 2 7.44 -12.47 -14.67
C ASP A 2 7.13 -13.04 -13.28
N LEU A 3 6.59 -14.26 -13.23
CA LEU A 3 6.33 -14.97 -11.97
C LEU A 3 7.61 -15.13 -11.14
N ASP A 4 8.78 -15.08 -11.78
CA ASP A 4 10.07 -15.18 -11.11
C ASP A 4 10.44 -13.88 -10.39
N LEU A 5 9.95 -12.73 -10.87
CA LEU A 5 10.10 -11.45 -10.15
C LEU A 5 9.34 -11.47 -8.82
N ILE A 6 8.06 -11.85 -8.82
CA ILE A 6 7.23 -11.90 -7.60
C ILE A 6 7.82 -12.85 -6.56
N LYS A 7 8.31 -14.02 -6.99
CA LYS A 7 9.03 -14.96 -6.10
C LYS A 7 10.31 -14.34 -5.55
N SER A 8 11.07 -13.63 -6.38
CA SER A 8 12.31 -12.97 -5.98
C SER A 8 12.09 -11.83 -4.98
N LEU A 9 10.90 -11.21 -4.97
CA LEU A 9 10.52 -10.17 -4.01
C LEU A 9 10.08 -10.69 -2.65
N LYS A 10 10.01 -12.02 -2.45
CA LYS A 10 9.62 -12.62 -1.16
C LYS A 10 10.60 -12.24 -0.06
N PRO A 11 10.13 -11.71 1.09
CA PRO A 11 10.99 -11.59 2.25
C PRO A 11 11.44 -12.98 2.74
N ILE A 12 12.74 -13.13 3.03
CA ILE A 12 13.26 -14.32 3.70
C ILE A 12 12.59 -14.42 5.07
N GLY A 13 12.07 -15.60 5.42
CA GLY A 13 11.31 -15.80 6.66
C GLY A 13 9.94 -15.10 6.68
N ASP A 14 9.36 -14.74 5.52
CA ASP A 14 8.02 -14.15 5.50
C ASP A 14 6.99 -15.05 6.22
N GLY A 15 6.19 -14.45 7.10
CA GLY A 15 5.24 -15.16 7.96
C GLY A 15 5.84 -15.80 9.22
N THR A 16 7.15 -15.65 9.50
CA THR A 16 7.80 -16.19 10.70
C THR A 16 8.36 -15.08 11.61
N PHE A 17 8.80 -15.45 12.82
CA PHE A 17 9.49 -14.53 13.73
C PHE A 17 10.88 -14.11 13.23
N ASP A 18 11.49 -14.91 12.36
CA ASP A 18 12.81 -14.68 11.77
C ASP A 18 12.71 -13.97 10.42
N LYS A 19 11.62 -13.21 10.19
CA LYS A 19 11.44 -12.42 8.98
C LYS A 19 12.60 -11.44 8.84
N GLU A 20 13.23 -11.43 7.66
CA GLU A 20 14.41 -10.62 7.41
C GLU A 20 14.14 -9.14 7.66
N PRO A 21 15.06 -8.39 8.31
CA PRO A 21 14.89 -6.96 8.52
C PRO A 21 14.79 -6.20 7.19
N PHE A 22 14.00 -5.12 7.17
CA PHE A 22 13.77 -4.33 5.97
C PHE A 22 15.06 -3.81 5.32
N GLU A 23 16.08 -3.42 6.10
CA GLU A 23 17.34 -2.91 5.53
C GLU A 23 18.10 -3.99 4.74
N GLU A 24 18.01 -5.26 5.14
CA GLU A 24 18.60 -6.37 4.39
C GLU A 24 17.75 -6.74 3.18
N TYR A 25 16.42 -6.77 3.35
CA TYR A 25 15.47 -6.93 2.24
C TYR A 25 15.73 -5.91 1.12
N LYS A 26 15.87 -4.62 1.49
CA LYS A 26 16.06 -3.51 0.56
C LYS A 26 17.27 -3.71 -0.34
N LYS A 27 18.40 -4.19 0.20
CA LYS A 27 19.62 -4.45 -0.58
C LYS A 27 19.38 -5.44 -1.72
N ARG A 28 18.49 -6.42 -1.51
CA ARG A 28 18.18 -7.47 -2.49
C ARG A 28 17.03 -7.10 -3.42
N ALA A 29 15.99 -6.46 -2.89
CA ALA A 29 14.75 -6.19 -3.63
C ALA A 29 14.78 -4.87 -4.41
N ALA A 30 15.40 -3.81 -3.88
CA ALA A 30 15.41 -2.50 -4.54
C ALA A 30 16.05 -2.53 -5.95
N PRO A 31 17.15 -3.28 -6.20
CA PRO A 31 17.70 -3.40 -7.55
C PRO A 31 16.75 -4.05 -8.57
N LEU A 32 15.78 -4.86 -8.13
CA LEU A 32 14.78 -5.50 -8.98
C LEU A 32 13.62 -4.55 -9.33
N LEU A 33 13.43 -3.49 -8.53
CA LEU A 33 12.37 -2.50 -8.66
C LEU A 33 12.97 -1.08 -8.61
N PRO A 34 13.77 -0.68 -9.60
CA PRO A 34 14.56 0.56 -9.53
C PRO A 34 13.71 1.84 -9.42
N ASN A 35 12.45 1.78 -9.85
CA ASN A 35 11.51 2.91 -9.79
C ASN A 35 10.68 2.96 -8.49
N PHE A 36 10.81 1.96 -7.60
CA PHE A 36 10.05 1.93 -6.36
C PHE A 36 10.70 2.84 -5.31
N PRO A 37 9.97 3.84 -4.78
CA PRO A 37 10.46 4.61 -3.64
C PRO A 37 10.53 3.69 -2.41
N GLU A 38 11.51 3.95 -1.53
CA GLU A 38 11.73 3.14 -0.33
C GLU A 38 10.46 2.96 0.51
N CYS A 39 9.65 4.02 0.60
CA CYS A 39 8.39 3.99 1.34
C CYS A 39 7.40 2.97 0.78
N ALA A 40 7.24 2.89 -0.55
CA ALA A 40 6.37 1.91 -1.20
C ALA A 40 6.95 0.50 -1.10
N LEU A 41 8.26 0.34 -1.32
CA LEU A 41 8.94 -0.94 -1.17
C LEU A 41 8.77 -1.51 0.26
N LYS A 42 8.90 -0.66 1.28
CA LYS A 42 8.73 -1.02 2.68
C LYS A 42 7.29 -1.33 3.04
N ASN A 43 6.40 -0.37 2.77
CA ASN A 43 5.05 -0.40 3.31
C ASN A 43 4.09 -1.24 2.49
N TRP A 44 4.40 -1.51 1.22
CA TRP A 44 3.59 -2.37 0.37
C TRP A 44 4.26 -3.72 0.16
N ILE A 45 5.36 -3.77 -0.59
CA ILE A 45 5.94 -5.05 -1.03
C ILE A 45 6.47 -5.88 0.15
N TYR A 46 7.27 -5.27 1.03
CA TYR A 46 7.88 -5.99 2.15
C TYR A 46 6.87 -6.36 3.24
N ARG A 47 6.00 -5.41 3.65
CA ARG A 47 5.04 -5.63 4.75
C ARG A 47 3.84 -6.48 4.37
N HIS A 48 3.40 -6.41 3.11
CA HIS A 48 2.20 -7.09 2.61
C HIS A 48 2.52 -8.08 1.48
N TYR A 49 3.70 -8.70 1.50
CA TYR A 49 4.14 -9.67 0.49
C TYR A 49 3.07 -10.74 0.18
N ALA A 50 2.39 -11.25 1.20
CA ALA A 50 1.37 -12.28 1.06
C ALA A 50 0.24 -11.93 0.09
N ASP A 51 0.02 -10.65 -0.18
CA ASP A 51 -1.09 -10.16 -1.01
C ASP A 51 -0.63 -9.54 -2.34
N ILE A 52 0.69 -9.42 -2.61
CA ILE A 52 1.19 -8.66 -3.78
C ILE A 52 0.92 -9.36 -5.12
N ASP A 53 0.72 -10.68 -5.09
CA ASP A 53 0.38 -11.46 -6.28
C ASP A 53 -0.96 -11.03 -6.88
N ASN A 54 -1.92 -10.60 -6.06
CA ASN A 54 -3.19 -10.03 -6.50
C ASN A 54 -3.02 -8.75 -7.33
N TYR A 55 -1.90 -8.03 -7.14
CA TYR A 55 -1.59 -6.77 -7.82
C TYR A 55 -0.54 -6.91 -8.92
N SER A 56 -0.06 -8.14 -9.13
CA SER A 56 1.06 -8.41 -10.01
C SER A 56 0.77 -8.07 -11.48
N PHE A 57 -0.52 -8.01 -11.87
CA PHE A 57 -0.99 -7.54 -13.18
C PHE A 57 -0.57 -6.10 -13.51
N LEU A 58 -0.24 -5.29 -12.50
CA LEU A 58 0.23 -3.92 -12.67
C LEU A 58 1.63 -3.83 -13.30
N GLY A 59 2.40 -4.92 -13.28
CA GLY A 59 3.77 -4.94 -13.81
C GLY A 59 4.70 -4.00 -13.05
N PHE A 60 5.06 -4.39 -11.82
CA PHE A 60 5.78 -3.54 -10.87
C PHE A 60 7.03 -2.88 -11.46
N GLU A 61 7.81 -3.59 -12.29
CA GLU A 61 9.00 -3.07 -12.94
C GLU A 61 8.75 -1.84 -13.83
N LYS A 62 7.50 -1.64 -14.28
CA LYS A 62 7.07 -0.55 -15.17
C LYS A 62 6.39 0.60 -14.41
N MET A 63 6.18 0.47 -13.10
CA MET A 63 5.50 1.48 -12.32
C MET A 63 6.38 2.71 -12.13
N HIS A 64 5.75 3.87 -12.20
CA HIS A 64 6.36 5.15 -11.83
C HIS A 64 5.58 5.74 -10.66
N PHE A 65 6.32 6.31 -9.72
CA PHE A 65 5.75 6.90 -8.52
C PHE A 65 5.96 8.40 -8.55
N LYS A 66 4.95 9.12 -8.08
CA LYS A 66 5.00 10.55 -7.81
C LYS A 66 4.43 10.77 -6.42
N GLU A 67 5.17 11.49 -5.59
CA GLU A 67 4.66 11.95 -4.32
C GLU A 67 3.83 13.21 -4.56
N GLU A 68 2.62 13.23 -3.99
CA GLU A 68 1.70 14.36 -4.10
C GLU A 68 1.15 14.71 -2.73
N LEU A 69 1.03 16.01 -2.48
CA LEU A 69 0.33 16.53 -1.30
C LEU A 69 -1.09 16.89 -1.70
N TRP A 70 -2.06 16.34 -0.98
CA TRP A 70 -3.48 16.57 -1.23
C TRP A 70 -4.09 17.30 -0.04
N SER A 71 -4.89 18.32 -0.31
CA SER A 71 -5.72 18.93 0.74
C SER A 71 -6.88 18.00 1.11
N LYS A 72 -7.48 18.19 2.29
CA LYS A 72 -8.69 17.44 2.67
C LYS A 72 -9.81 17.64 1.64
N ASP A 73 -9.96 18.87 1.14
CA ASP A 73 -11.00 19.20 0.18
C ASP A 73 -10.76 18.47 -1.15
N ASP A 74 -9.51 18.36 -1.60
CA ASP A 74 -9.18 17.58 -2.80
C ASP A 74 -9.53 16.10 -2.62
N ILE A 75 -9.21 15.53 -1.44
CA ILE A 75 -9.54 14.13 -1.13
C ILE A 75 -11.06 13.92 -1.22
N TYR A 76 -11.86 14.75 -0.54
CA TYR A 76 -13.32 14.59 -0.52
C TYR A 76 -13.99 14.85 -1.87
N ASN A 77 -13.43 15.74 -2.69
CA ASN A 77 -14.04 16.13 -3.96
C ASN A 77 -13.63 15.22 -5.14
N TYR A 78 -12.42 14.66 -5.11
CA TYR A 78 -11.87 13.92 -6.25
C TYR A 78 -11.79 12.41 -6.05
N ILE A 79 -11.68 11.91 -4.81
CA ILE A 79 -11.62 10.46 -4.57
C ILE A 79 -13.05 9.90 -4.50
N LYS A 80 -13.36 8.99 -5.42
CA LYS A 80 -14.65 8.26 -5.43
C LYS A 80 -14.47 6.88 -4.83
N SER A 81 -15.22 6.57 -3.77
CA SER A 81 -15.39 5.18 -3.34
C SER A 81 -16.32 4.44 -4.32
N PHE A 82 -16.12 3.13 -4.49
CA PHE A 82 -17.04 2.30 -5.27
C PHE A 82 -18.46 2.31 -4.71
N TYR A 83 -18.56 2.33 -3.38
CA TYR A 83 -19.82 2.39 -2.66
C TYR A 83 -19.72 3.54 -1.65
N PRO A 84 -20.55 4.58 -1.74
CA PRO A 84 -20.57 5.69 -0.79
C PRO A 84 -20.64 5.20 0.66
N ASP A 85 -21.48 4.19 0.91
CA ASP A 85 -21.71 3.61 2.23
C ASP A 85 -20.49 2.87 2.81
N LEU A 86 -19.51 2.49 1.97
CA LEU A 86 -18.33 1.77 2.42
C LEU A 86 -17.42 2.66 3.29
N ILE A 87 -17.40 3.96 3.03
CA ILE A 87 -16.63 4.92 3.84
C ILE A 87 -17.18 4.92 5.27
N ASP A 88 -18.51 4.99 5.40
CA ASP A 88 -19.19 4.99 6.68
C ASP A 88 -19.12 3.61 7.37
N SER A 89 -19.15 2.52 6.58
CA SER A 89 -19.12 1.16 7.12
C SER A 89 -17.74 0.66 7.53
N LEU A 90 -16.64 1.29 7.12
CA LEU A 90 -15.29 0.85 7.51
C LEU A 90 -14.64 1.76 8.55
N GLY A 91 -14.99 3.05 8.58
CA GLY A 91 -14.41 4.01 9.51
C GLY A 91 -14.65 3.67 10.98
N TYR A 92 -15.79 3.04 11.31
CA TYR A 92 -16.14 2.73 12.70
C TYR A 92 -15.15 1.75 13.38
N GLN A 93 -14.46 0.92 12.60
CA GLN A 93 -13.55 -0.12 13.12
C GLN A 93 -12.37 0.45 13.91
N ILE A 94 -11.98 1.71 13.65
CA ILE A 94 -10.93 2.39 14.42
C ILE A 94 -11.36 2.68 15.87
N TYR A 95 -12.68 2.79 16.11
CA TYR A 95 -13.28 3.09 17.41
C TYR A 95 -13.76 1.83 18.14
N ALA A 96 -14.14 0.78 17.39
CA ALA A 96 -14.77 -0.43 17.93
C ALA A 96 -13.89 -1.22 18.91
N ARG A 97 -12.56 -1.20 18.74
CA ARG A 97 -11.63 -1.92 19.63
C ARG A 97 -11.26 -1.10 20.87
N HIS A 98 -11.35 -1.75 22.04
CA HIS A 98 -10.81 -1.22 23.29
C HIS A 98 -9.27 -1.25 23.29
N ASP A 99 -8.68 -2.32 22.76
CA ASP A 99 -7.23 -2.59 22.70
C ASP A 99 -6.59 -2.07 21.40
N LYS A 100 -6.59 -0.75 21.22
CA LYS A 100 -6.12 -0.12 19.98
C LYS A 100 -4.69 -0.55 19.61
N SER A 101 -4.51 -1.00 18.36
CA SER A 101 -3.20 -1.29 17.79
C SER A 101 -2.33 -0.04 17.71
N TRP A 102 -1.02 -0.20 17.50
CA TRP A 102 -0.10 0.93 17.37
C TRP A 102 -0.53 1.88 16.23
N LEU A 103 -0.97 1.33 15.10
CA LEU A 103 -1.44 2.09 13.94
C LEU A 103 -2.72 2.87 14.27
N GLN A 104 -3.68 2.21 14.92
CA GLN A 104 -4.93 2.87 15.34
C GLN A 104 -4.64 4.03 16.31
N LYS A 105 -3.73 3.83 17.27
CA LYS A 105 -3.28 4.89 18.19
C LYS A 105 -2.64 6.06 17.43
N TYR A 106 -1.79 5.78 16.46
CA TYR A 106 -1.17 6.82 15.61
C TYR A 106 -2.23 7.63 14.86
N MET A 107 -3.12 6.96 14.14
CA MET A 107 -4.15 7.61 13.32
C MET A 107 -5.11 8.44 14.18
N LEU A 108 -5.52 7.93 15.35
CA LEU A 108 -6.39 8.67 16.26
C LEU A 108 -5.73 9.91 16.87
N LYS A 109 -4.42 9.87 17.11
CA LYS A 109 -3.64 10.99 17.64
C LYS A 109 -3.33 12.04 16.57
N HIS A 110 -2.85 11.61 15.41
CA HIS A 110 -2.34 12.49 14.36
C HIS A 110 -3.38 12.83 13.27
N LYS A 111 -4.54 12.17 13.28
CA LYS A 111 -5.62 12.34 12.29
C LYS A 111 -5.18 12.12 10.84
N THR A 112 -4.17 11.26 10.65
CA THR A 112 -3.62 10.88 9.35
C THR A 112 -2.93 9.51 9.42
N TRP A 113 -2.58 8.95 8.28
CA TRP A 113 -1.80 7.72 8.15
C TRP A 113 -0.34 7.96 8.57
N ASN A 114 0.35 6.90 8.99
CA ASN A 114 1.76 6.94 9.38
C ASN A 114 2.73 6.82 8.20
N ALA A 115 2.18 6.65 6.99
CA ALA A 115 2.88 6.60 5.71
C ALA A 115 1.94 7.13 4.62
N PRO A 116 2.46 7.68 3.51
CA PRO A 116 1.64 8.06 2.37
C PRO A 116 0.79 6.89 1.86
N ILE A 117 -0.46 7.19 1.48
CA ILE A 117 -1.35 6.24 0.82
C ILE A 117 -0.84 6.02 -0.61
N ILE A 118 -0.80 4.77 -1.05
CA ILE A 118 -0.44 4.43 -2.43
C ILE A 118 -1.73 4.35 -3.24
N VAL A 119 -1.80 5.15 -4.29
CA VAL A 119 -2.94 5.17 -5.20
C VAL A 119 -2.48 4.83 -6.61
N TYR A 120 -3.22 3.97 -7.29
CA TYR A 120 -3.02 3.67 -8.71
C TYR A 120 -3.79 4.67 -9.56
N GLN A 121 -3.07 5.43 -10.38
CA GLN A 121 -3.67 6.31 -11.36
C GLN A 121 -4.19 5.50 -12.55
N ASN A 122 -5.39 4.97 -12.37
CA ASN A 122 -6.03 4.13 -13.37
C ASN A 122 -6.64 4.95 -14.51
N THR A 123 -5.98 4.96 -15.66
CA THR A 123 -6.47 5.61 -16.89
C THR A 123 -7.13 4.63 -17.87
N SER A 124 -7.01 3.31 -17.65
CA SER A 124 -7.26 2.29 -18.67
C SER A 124 -8.28 1.20 -18.30
N HIS A 125 -8.58 0.99 -17.01
CA HIS A 125 -9.49 -0.06 -16.55
C HIS A 125 -10.78 0.54 -15.99
N PRO A 126 -11.86 0.72 -16.78
CA PRO A 126 -13.06 1.41 -16.32
C PRO A 126 -13.70 0.76 -15.08
N ASP A 127 -13.45 -0.52 -14.85
CA ASP A 127 -13.97 -1.32 -13.73
C ASP A 127 -13.21 -1.14 -12.42
N ILE A 128 -12.14 -0.34 -12.40
CA ILE A 128 -11.34 -0.04 -11.21
C ILE A 128 -11.45 1.48 -10.94
N GLY A 129 -11.79 1.89 -9.71
CA GLY A 129 -12.08 3.28 -9.35
C GLY A 129 -10.97 4.27 -9.73
N LYS A 130 -11.34 5.54 -9.93
CA LYS A 130 -10.40 6.63 -10.22
C LYS A 130 -10.28 7.55 -8.99
N PRO A 131 -9.17 7.52 -8.22
CA PRO A 131 -8.06 6.56 -8.21
C PRO A 131 -8.38 5.26 -7.42
N TYR A 132 -7.58 4.20 -7.64
CA TYR A 132 -7.72 2.91 -6.93
C TYR A 132 -6.71 2.80 -5.80
N HIS A 133 -7.17 2.43 -4.60
CA HIS A 133 -6.31 2.17 -3.45
C HIS A 133 -5.64 0.81 -3.62
N LEU A 134 -4.31 0.78 -3.50
CA LEU A 134 -3.48 -0.44 -3.58
C LEU A 134 -3.16 -1.04 -2.20
#